data_AF-A0A9X2BT16-F1
#
_entry.id   AF-A0A9X2BT16-F1
#
_cell.length_a   1.000
_cell.length_b   1.000
_cell.length_c   1.000
_cell.angle_alpha   90.00
_cell.angle_beta   90.00
_cell.angle_gamma   90.00
#
_symmetry.space_group_name_H-M   'P 1'
#
loop_
_entity.id
_entity.type
_entity.pdbx_description
1 polymer ?
#
loop_
_entity_poly.entity_id
_entity_poly.type
_entity_poly.pdbx_seq_one_letter_code
_entity_poly.pdbx_strand_id
1 'polypeptide(L)'
;MIRTVLLGGTAWFVAADVCRALGINVASGTTNALRPPGADEKGTHPMRTPGGEQRLGIISESGLYKLVMCFDKPEARTFQDWVTRDVLPAIRKDGAPVGTD
;
A
#
# COMPACT_ATOMS: atom_id res chain seq x y z
N MET A 1 7.44 -3.97 -10.00
CA MET A 1 8.21 -3.35 -8.89
C MET A 1 7.32 -2.34 -8.20
N ILE A 2 7.28 -2.35 -6.86
CA ILE A 2 6.55 -1.35 -6.06
C ILE A 2 7.55 -0.29 -5.61
N ARG A 3 7.30 0.98 -5.94
CA ARG A 3 8.12 2.11 -5.48
C ARG A 3 7.67 2.57 -4.10
N THR A 4 8.64 2.98 -3.28
CA THR A 4 8.44 3.39 -1.89
C THR A 4 9.07 4.76 -1.64
N VAL A 5 8.44 5.56 -0.80
CA VAL A 5 8.98 6.82 -0.26
C VAL A 5 9.00 6.77 1.26
N LEU A 6 10.02 7.34 1.89
CA LEU A 6 10.14 7.42 3.35
C LEU A 6 9.66 8.81 3.79
N LEU A 7 8.58 8.86 4.56
CA LEU A 7 7.99 10.11 5.07
C LEU A 7 7.82 10.00 6.58
N GLY A 8 8.47 10.90 7.33
CA GLY A 8 8.37 10.91 8.80
C GLY A 8 8.86 9.63 9.47
N GLY A 9 9.82 8.92 8.84
CA GLY A 9 10.32 7.63 9.33
C GLY A 9 9.48 6.42 8.93
N THR A 10 8.36 6.62 8.22
CA THR A 10 7.45 5.54 7.81
C THR A 10 7.47 5.34 6.31
N ALA A 11 7.35 4.09 5.87
CA ALA A 11 7.26 3.75 4.45
C ALA A 11 5.87 4.06 3.88
N TRP A 12 5.85 4.65 2.69
CA TRP A 12 4.67 4.89 1.88
C TRP A 12 4.89 4.32 0.48
N PHE A 13 3.84 3.78 -0.12
CA PHE A 13 3.91 3.00 -1.36
C PHE A 13 3.20 3.71 -2.50
N VAL A 14 3.79 3.72 -3.70
CA VAL A 14 3.13 4.29 -4.88
C VAL A 14 1.87 3.48 -5.21
N ALA A 15 0.72 4.12 -5.09
CA ALA A 15 -0.60 3.49 -5.18
C ALA A 15 -0.82 2.77 -6.51
N ALA A 16 -0.36 3.36 -7.62
CA ALA A 16 -0.48 2.78 -8.95
C ALA A 16 0.32 1.47 -9.11
N ASP A 17 1.46 1.35 -8.43
CA ASP A 17 2.28 0.14 -8.49
C ASP A 17 1.66 -0.99 -7.66
N VAL A 18 1.12 -0.65 -6.50
CA VAL A 18 0.36 -1.59 -5.65
C VAL A 18 -0.87 -2.10 -6.40
N CYS A 19 -1.68 -1.20 -6.97
CA CYS A 19 -2.84 -1.59 -7.77
C CYS A 19 -2.44 -2.52 -8.93
N ARG A 20 -1.36 -2.21 -9.63
CA ARG A 20 -0.84 -3.07 -10.72
C ARG A 20 -0.42 -4.45 -10.21
N ALA A 21 0.23 -4.53 -9.05
CA ALA A 21 0.61 -5.80 -8.42
C ALA A 21 -0.60 -6.65 -8.04
N LEU A 22 -1.72 -6.02 -7.70
CA LEU A 22 -3.00 -6.67 -7.41
C LEU A 22 -3.88 -6.93 -8.67
N GLY A 23 -3.35 -6.70 -9.87
CA GLY A 23 -4.11 -6.88 -11.11
C GLY A 23 -5.28 -5.88 -11.26
N ILE A 24 -5.17 -4.70 -10.66
CA ILE A 24 -6.16 -3.63 -10.73
C ILE A 24 -5.73 -2.62 -11.80
N ASN A 25 -6.60 -2.42 -12.80
CA ASN A 25 -6.35 -1.45 -13.86
C ASN A 25 -6.51 -0.02 -13.32
N VAL A 26 -5.46 0.79 -13.45
CA VAL A 26 -5.33 2.17 -12.96
C VAL A 26 -5.40 3.23 -14.07
N ALA A 27 -5.95 2.88 -15.25
CA ALA A 27 -5.95 3.72 -16.45
C ALA A 27 -6.62 5.11 -16.33
N SER A 28 -7.37 5.41 -15.27
CA SER A 28 -7.84 6.76 -14.99
C SER A 28 -7.63 7.11 -13.52
N GLY A 29 -7.13 8.33 -13.27
CA GLY A 29 -6.45 8.77 -12.05
C GLY A 29 -7.25 8.77 -10.74
N THR A 30 -8.34 8.03 -10.61
CA THR A 30 -8.93 7.72 -9.30
C THR A 30 -9.66 6.40 -9.40
N THR A 31 -8.92 5.30 -9.25
CA THR A 31 -9.53 3.98 -9.17
C THR A 31 -10.36 3.88 -7.89
N ASN A 32 -11.61 3.41 -8.00
CA ASN A 32 -12.43 2.91 -6.88
C ASN A 32 -11.63 2.02 -5.92
N ALA A 33 -10.54 1.43 -6.41
CA ALA A 33 -9.56 0.71 -5.63
C ALA A 33 -9.01 1.47 -4.42
N LEU A 34 -8.87 2.80 -4.45
CA LEU A 34 -8.35 3.57 -3.31
C LEU A 34 -9.45 4.05 -2.35
N ARG A 35 -10.65 3.47 -2.44
CA ARG A 35 -11.73 3.69 -1.47
C ARG A 35 -11.46 3.07 -0.09
N PRO A 36 -10.85 1.87 0.04
CA PRO A 36 -10.61 1.25 1.35
C PRO A 36 -9.68 2.05 2.28
N PRO A 37 -8.54 2.62 1.80
CA PRO A 37 -7.74 3.50 2.64
C PRO A 37 -8.47 4.80 2.98
N GLY A 38 -8.34 5.24 4.24
CA GLY A 38 -8.81 6.53 4.75
C GLY A 38 -8.08 7.73 4.13
N ALA A 39 -8.52 8.94 4.45
CA ALA A 39 -7.90 10.16 3.93
C ALA A 39 -6.47 10.37 4.45
N ASP A 40 -6.21 9.98 5.69
CA ASP A 40 -4.92 9.99 6.39
C ASP A 40 -3.96 8.88 5.90
N GLU A 41 -4.47 7.88 5.21
CA GLU A 41 -3.71 6.76 4.66
C GLU A 41 -3.35 6.98 3.18
N LYS A 42 -3.68 8.15 2.63
CA LYS A 42 -3.46 8.52 1.24
C LYS A 42 -2.77 9.87 1.15
N GLY A 43 -1.95 10.03 0.12
CA GLY A 43 -1.28 11.30 -0.15
C GLY A 43 -0.81 11.41 -1.58
N THR A 44 -0.10 12.50 -1.89
CA THR A 44 0.61 12.64 -3.16
C THR A 44 2.05 13.08 -2.89
N HIS A 45 2.98 12.52 -3.66
CA HIS A 45 4.40 12.80 -3.53
C HIS A 45 5.03 13.10 -4.89
N PRO A 46 5.84 14.16 -5.04
CA PRO A 46 6.59 14.42 -6.27
C PRO A 46 7.65 13.32 -6.47
N MET A 47 7.71 12.77 -7.67
CA MET A 47 8.68 11.74 -8.01
C MET A 47 9.10 11.88 -9.46
N ARG A 48 10.39 11.70 -9.73
CA ARG A 48 10.92 11.65 -11.09
C ARG A 48 10.51 10.34 -11.74
N THR A 49 9.84 10.43 -12.89
CA THR A 49 9.49 9.30 -13.74
C THR A 49 10.15 9.49 -15.12
N PRO A 50 10.10 8.48 -16.01
CA PRO A 50 10.59 8.66 -17.39
C PRO A 50 9.93 9.84 -18.13
N GLY A 51 8.71 10.23 -17.74
CA GLY A 51 7.99 11.38 -18.28
C GLY A 51 8.32 12.71 -17.60
N GLY A 52 9.33 12.77 -16.73
CA GLY A 52 9.69 13.96 -15.96
C GLY A 52 9.17 13.90 -14.52
N GLU A 53 9.13 15.05 -13.85
CA GLU A 53 8.64 15.14 -12.48
C GLU A 53 7.11 15.06 -12.46
N GLN A 54 6.57 14.10 -11.70
CA GLN A 54 5.13 13.87 -11.60
C GLN A 54 4.72 13.71 -10.14
N ARG A 55 3.54 14.22 -9.78
CA ARG A 55 2.92 13.92 -8.48
C ARG A 55 2.22 12.58 -8.55
N LEU A 56 2.69 11.61 -7.79
CA LEU A 56 2.12 10.27 -7.72
C LEU A 56 1.30 10.10 -6.45
N GLY A 57 0.18 9.39 -6.57
CA GLY A 57 -0.58 8.94 -5.40
C GLY A 57 0.24 7.93 -4.60
N ILE A 58 0.28 8.11 -3.28
CA ILE A 58 0.92 7.21 -2.33
C ILE A 58 -0.08 6.75 -1.27
N ILE A 59 0.13 5.56 -0.74
CA ILE A 59 -0.65 4.99 0.37
C ILE A 59 0.28 4.60 1.52
N SER A 60 -0.19 4.76 2.75
CA SER A 60 0.52 4.27 3.93
C SER A 60 0.54 2.75 3.97
N GLU A 61 1.35 2.19 4.87
CA GLU A 61 1.34 0.75 5.14
C GLU A 61 -0.04 0.23 5.58
N SER A 62 -0.74 0.97 6.45
CA SER A 62 -2.12 0.64 6.82
C SER A 62 -3.08 0.69 5.62
N GLY A 63 -2.93 1.69 4.75
CA GLY A 63 -3.66 1.77 3.50
C GLY A 63 -3.38 0.60 2.55
N LEU A 64 -2.12 0.14 2.48
CA LEU A 64 -1.73 -1.05 1.72
C LEU A 64 -2.46 -2.29 2.24
N TYR A 65 -2.48 -2.53 3.55
CA TYR A 65 -3.18 -3.68 4.12
C TYR A 65 -4.68 -3.67 3.83
N LYS A 66 -5.34 -2.52 4.02
CA LYS A 66 -6.76 -2.37 3.70
C LYS A 66 -7.04 -2.63 2.23
N LEU A 67 -6.20 -2.12 1.34
CA LEU A 67 -6.31 -2.37 -0.09
C LEU A 67 -6.24 -3.87 -0.36
N VAL A 68 -5.19 -4.53 0.10
CA VAL A 68 -4.93 -5.95 -0.15
C VAL A 68 -6.06 -6.83 0.36
N MET A 69 -6.56 -6.58 1.57
CA MET A 69 -7.61 -7.38 2.19
C MET A 69 -9.00 -7.15 1.58
N CYS A 70 -9.28 -5.99 1.00
CA CYS A 70 -10.58 -5.71 0.39
C CYS A 70 -10.74 -6.30 -1.03
N PHE A 71 -9.66 -6.69 -1.71
CA PHE A 71 -9.73 -7.19 -3.08
C PHE A 71 -9.84 -8.72 -3.13
N ASP A 72 -11.04 -9.26 -3.37
CA ASP A 72 -11.23 -10.70 -3.60
C ASP A 72 -10.97 -11.07 -5.06
N LYS A 73 -9.70 -11.00 -5.47
CA LYS A 73 -9.24 -11.48 -6.78
C LYS A 73 -8.35 -12.71 -6.60
N PRO A 74 -8.48 -13.76 -7.44
CA PRO A 74 -7.61 -14.93 -7.39
C PRO A 74 -6.12 -14.56 -7.40
N GLU A 75 -5.75 -13.54 -8.17
CA GLU A 75 -4.37 -13.05 -8.31
C GLU A 75 -3.84 -12.37 -7.04
N ALA A 76 -4.73 -11.87 -6.17
CA ALA A 76 -4.37 -11.25 -4.90
C ALA A 76 -4.24 -12.26 -3.75
N ARG A 77 -4.78 -13.48 -3.89
CA ARG A 77 -4.82 -14.49 -2.82
C ARG A 77 -3.43 -14.89 -2.35
N THR A 78 -2.50 -15.14 -3.25
CA THR A 78 -1.10 -15.47 -2.88
C THR A 78 -0.46 -14.37 -2.05
N PHE A 79 -0.72 -13.11 -2.38
CA PHE A 79 -0.19 -11.97 -1.64
C PHE A 79 -0.88 -11.81 -0.28
N GLN A 80 -2.21 -11.97 -0.23
CA GLN A 80 -2.97 -11.97 1.02
C GLN A 80 -2.53 -13.09 1.97
N ASP A 81 -2.34 -14.30 1.45
CA ASP A 81 -1.88 -15.46 2.22
C ASP A 81 -0.49 -15.21 2.80
N TRP A 82 0.44 -14.68 2.00
CA TRP A 82 1.77 -14.31 2.48
C TRP A 82 1.72 -13.22 3.56
N VAL A 83 0.95 -12.15 3.35
CA VAL A 83 0.78 -11.08 4.35
C VAL A 83 0.21 -11.65 5.66
N THR A 84 -0.83 -12.48 5.58
CA THR A 84 -1.56 -12.97 6.76
C THR A 84 -0.85 -14.11 7.49
N ARG A 85 -0.07 -14.95 6.78
CA ARG A 85 0.60 -16.12 7.35
C ARG A 85 2.05 -15.85 7.76
N ASP A 86 2.73 -14.95 7.08
CA ASP A 86 4.15 -14.69 7.31
C ASP A 86 4.39 -13.30 7.90
N VAL A 87 3.89 -12.25 7.23
CA VAL A 87 4.22 -10.85 7.61
C VAL A 87 3.56 -10.43 8.92
N LEU A 88 2.23 -10.55 9.04
CA LEU A 88 1.53 -10.13 10.25
C LEU A 88 1.95 -10.92 11.50
N PRO A 89 2.17 -12.27 11.43
CA PRO A 89 2.71 -13.01 12.56
C PRO A 89 4.14 -12.62 12.93
N ALA A 90 5.00 -12.32 11.95
CA ALA A 90 6.35 -11.82 12.21
C ALA A 90 6.31 -10.46 12.93
N ILE A 91 5.54 -9.49 12.41
CA ILE A 91 5.36 -8.17 13.04
C ILE A 91 4.79 -8.31 14.47
N ARG A 92 3.79 -9.19 14.69
CA ARG A 92 3.23 -9.43 16.03
C ARG A 92 4.26 -10.03 16.99
N LYS A 93 5.09 -10.95 16.53
CA LYS A 93 6.15 -11.58 17.35
C LYS A 93 7.25 -10.60 17.69
N ASP A 94 7.58 -9.70 16.77
CA ASP A 94 8.62 -8.69 16.94
C ASP A 94 8.10 -7.43 17.67
N GLY A 95 6.78 -7.31 17.88
CA GLY A 95 6.10 -6.07 18.29
C GLY A 95 5.33 -6.07 19.61
N ALA A 96 5.51 -7.03 20.53
CA ALA A 96 4.95 -6.91 21.88
C ALA A 96 5.95 -6.13 22.79
N PRO A 97 5.64 -4.94 23.38
CA PRO A 97 4.38 -4.19 23.47
C PRO A 97 4.44 -2.71 22.99
N VAL A 98 3.31 -2.15 22.51
CA VAL A 98 2.97 -0.73 22.72
C VAL A 98 1.78 -0.70 23.66
N GLY A 99 2.09 -0.53 24.94
CA GLY A 99 1.14 -0.37 26.01
C GLY A 99 1.91 -0.26 27.31
N THR A 100 2.32 0.96 27.66
CA THR A 100 2.46 1.41 29.04
C THR A 100 2.56 2.94 29.06
N ASP A 101 1.59 3.52 29.78
CA ASP A 101 1.30 4.93 30.15
C ASP A 101 0.89 5.95 29.07
#